data_AF-A0A7C2SEB5-F1
#
_entry.id   AF-A0A7C2SEB5-F1
#
_cell.length_a   1.000
_cell.length_b   1.000
_cell.length_c   1.000
_cell.angle_alpha   90.00
_cell.angle_beta   90.00
_cell.angle_gamma   90.00
#
_symmetry.space_group_name_H-M   'P 1'
#
loop_
_entity.id
_entity.type
_entity.pdbx_description
1 polymer ?
#
loop_
_entity_poly.entity_id
_entity_poly.type
_entity_poly.pdbx_seq_one_letter_code
_entity_poly.pdbx_strand_id
1 'polypeptide(L)' 'MARKIKKLIVAVIGFTILLIGLIVVFTPGPAILIIPIGLAVLATEFVWAEKLLHHFKVKVNSILPKRKRK' A
#
# COMPACT_ATOMS: atom_id res chain seq x y z
N MET A 1 13.61 -16.24 4.84
CA MET A 1 14.04 -15.26 3.82
C MET A 1 12.89 -14.56 3.07
N ALA A 2 11.67 -15.12 3.00
CA ALA A 2 10.53 -14.55 2.26
C ALA A 2 9.99 -13.17 2.71
N ARG A 3 10.44 -12.63 3.86
CA ARG A 3 9.99 -11.30 4.34
C ARG A 3 10.58 -10.14 3.53
N LYS A 4 11.76 -10.32 2.93
CA LYS A 4 12.42 -9.28 2.09
C LYS A 4 11.64 -9.05 0.80
N ILE A 5 11.15 -10.13 0.17
CA ILE A 5 10.34 -10.07 -1.06
C ILE A 5 9.08 -9.24 -0.84
N LYS A 6 8.38 -9.44 0.29
CA LYS A 6 7.18 -8.65 0.61
C LYS A 6 7.52 -7.17 0.72
N LYS A 7 8.61 -6.83 1.43
CA LYS A 7 9.09 -5.44 1.61
C LYS A 7 9.48 -4.78 0.28
N LEU A 8 10.08 -5.55 -0.63
CA LEU A 8 10.44 -5.09 -1.96
C LEU A 8 9.20 -4.83 -2.82
N ILE A 9 8.21 -5.73 -2.78
CA ILE A 9 6.93 -5.56 -3.47
C ILE A 9 6.20 -4.30 -2.98
N VAL A 10 6.20 -4.03 -1.67
CA VAL A 10 5.67 -2.77 -1.09
C VAL A 10 6.33 -1.55 -1.72
N ALA A 11 7.67 -1.55 -1.72
CA ALA A 11 8.44 -0.40 -2.15
C ALA A 11 8.23 -0.14 -3.64
N VAL A 12 8.20 -1.19 -4.45
CA VAL A 12 7.93 -1.10 -5.89
C VAL A 12 6.53 -0.55 -6.15
N ILE A 13 5.51 -1.02 -5.42
CA ILE A 13 4.12 -0.56 -5.57
C ILE A 13 4.00 0.91 -5.14
N GLY A 14 4.44 1.28 -3.95
CA GLY A 14 4.41 2.68 -3.50
C GLY A 14 5.17 3.61 -4.45
N PHE A 15 6.28 3.15 -5.02
CA PHE A 15 7.06 3.92 -5.99
C PHE A 15 6.34 4.08 -7.34
N THR A 16 5.66 3.04 -7.84
CA THR A 16 4.85 3.16 -9.07
C THR A 16 3.74 4.19 -8.90
N ILE A 17 3.21 4.30 -7.70
CA ILE A 17 2.06 5.15 -7.40
C ILE A 17 2.47 6.60 -7.22
N LEU A 18 3.61 6.85 -6.58
CA LEU A 18 4.26 8.15 -6.62
C LEU A 18 4.56 8.59 -8.06
N LEU A 19 5.06 7.70 -8.91
CA LEU A 19 5.31 7.97 -10.33
C LEU A 19 4.03 8.32 -11.08
N ILE A 20 2.96 7.56 -10.87
CA ILE A 20 1.66 7.82 -11.52
C ILE A 20 1.09 9.15 -11.04
N GLY A 21 1.11 9.42 -9.73
CA GLY A 21 0.70 10.71 -9.18
C GLY A 21 1.52 11.87 -9.74
N LEU A 22 2.82 11.66 -9.95
CA LEU A 22 3.70 12.67 -10.53
C LEU A 22 3.38 12.95 -12.00
N ILE A 23 3.14 11.92 -12.82
CA ILE A 23 2.74 12.05 -14.23
C ILE A 23 1.44 12.85 -14.36
N VAL A 24 0.49 12.59 -13.45
CA VAL A 24 -0.80 13.29 -13.38
C VAL A 24 -0.64 14.77 -13.09
N VAL A 25 0.24 15.14 -12.16
CA VAL A 25 0.57 16.54 -11.88
C VAL A 25 1.27 17.20 -13.07
N PHE A 26 2.11 16.45 -13.79
CA PHE A 26 2.92 16.97 -14.90
C PHE A 26 2.18 17.10 -16.23
N THR A 27 1.06 16.40 -16.44
CA THR A 27 0.31 16.43 -17.69
C THR A 27 -1.08 17.06 -17.49
N PRO A 28 -1.18 18.40 -17.45
CA PRO A 28 -2.47 19.07 -17.46
C PRO A 28 -3.08 18.91 -18.86
N GLY A 29 -3.81 17.83 -19.10
CA GLY A 29 -4.30 17.56 -20.47
C GLY A 29 -5.43 16.54 -20.59
N PRO A 30 -5.49 15.45 -19.82
CA PRO A 30 -6.63 14.53 -19.89
C PRO A 30 -7.08 13.99 -18.53
N ALA A 31 -7.80 14.82 -17.75
CA ALA A 31 -8.33 14.45 -16.43
C ALA A 31 -9.19 13.17 -16.43
N ILE A 32 -9.82 12.85 -17.56
CA ILE A 32 -10.77 11.73 -17.72
C ILE A 32 -10.05 10.37 -17.71
N LEU A 33 -8.83 10.29 -18.24
CA LEU A 33 -8.01 9.06 -18.21
C LEU A 33 -7.33 8.88 -16.85
N ILE A 34 -7.03 10.00 -16.20
CA ILE A 34 -6.30 10.06 -14.93
C ILE A 34 -7.14 9.57 -13.77
N ILE A 35 -8.44 9.90 -13.73
CA ILE A 35 -9.35 9.46 -12.66
C ILE A 35 -9.43 7.93 -12.54
N PRO A 36 -9.75 7.15 -13.60
CA PRO A 36 -9.79 5.69 -13.50
C PRO A 36 -8.42 5.07 -13.23
N ILE A 37 -7.32 5.65 -13.74
CA ILE A 37 -5.95 5.21 -13.43
C ILE A 37 -5.64 5.44 -11.95
N GLY A 38 -5.92 6.63 -11.43
CA GLY A 38 -5.75 6.98 -10.02
C GLY A 38 -6.61 6.09 -9.12
N LEU A 39 -7.86 5.82 -9.50
CA LEU A 39 -8.76 4.91 -8.78
C LEU A 39 -8.27 3.45 -8.80
N ALA A 40 -7.79 2.95 -9.94
CA ALA A 40 -7.22 1.59 -10.04
C ALA A 40 -5.98 1.43 -9.15
N VAL A 41 -5.16 2.48 -9.09
CA VAL A 41 -3.99 2.57 -8.23
C VAL A 41 -4.38 2.62 -6.75
N LEU A 42 -5.29 3.52 -6.38
CA LEU A 42 -5.83 3.63 -5.02
C LEU A 42 -6.42 2.28 -4.58
N ALA A 43 -7.25 1.64 -5.41
CA ALA A 43 -7.81 0.32 -5.10
C ALA A 43 -6.72 -0.74 -4.85
N THR A 44 -5.65 -0.72 -5.64
CA THR A 44 -4.50 -1.63 -5.46
C THR A 44 -3.76 -1.35 -4.15
N GLU A 45 -3.59 -0.09 -3.76
CA GLU A 45 -2.99 0.28 -2.47
C GLU A 45 -3.84 -0.12 -1.29
N PHE A 46 -5.15 0.11 -1.34
CA PHE A 46 -6.05 -0.18 -0.22
C PHE A 46 -6.04 -1.67 0.13
N VAL A 47 -6.13 -2.54 -0.88
CA VAL A 47 -6.04 -4.00 -0.70
C VAL A 47 -4.67 -4.39 -0.13
N TRP A 48 -3.61 -3.71 -0.58
CA TRP A 48 -2.25 -3.99 -0.15
C TRP A 48 -1.97 -3.48 1.29
N ALA A 49 -2.48 -2.30 1.64
CA ALA A 49 -2.39 -1.69 2.96
C ALA A 49 -3.13 -2.52 4.01
N GLU A 50 -4.33 -3.02 3.72
CA GLU A 50 -5.08 -3.90 4.61
C GLU A 50 -4.32 -5.20 4.89
N LYS A 51 -3.71 -5.77 3.85
CA LYS A 51 -2.86 -6.97 3.95
C LYS A 51 -1.60 -6.72 4.77
N LEU A 52 -1.02 -5.53 4.65
CA LEU A 52 0.12 -5.10 5.47
C LEU A 52 -0.29 -4.93 6.94
N LEU A 53 -1.42 -4.28 7.18
CA LEU A 53 -1.97 -4.02 8.52
C LEU A 53 -2.30 -5.33 9.23
N HIS A 54 -2.88 -6.31 8.53
CA HIS A 54 -3.08 -7.66 9.07
C HIS A 54 -1.74 -8.32 9.46
N HIS A 55 -0.69 -8.14 8.64
CA HIS A 55 0.64 -8.67 8.96
C HIS A 55 1.28 -7.98 10.17
N PHE A 56 1.11 -6.67 10.30
CA PHE A 56 1.53 -5.93 11.48
C PHE A 56 0.73 -6.33 12.71
N LYS A 57 -0.59 -6.51 12.62
CA LYS A 57 -1.44 -6.93 13.74
C LYS A 57 -1.03 -8.30 14.26
N VAL A 58 -0.71 -9.24 13.37
CA VAL A 58 -0.16 -10.56 13.75
C VAL A 58 1.18 -10.42 14.48
N LYS A 59 2.08 -9.58 13.96
CA LYS A 59 3.39 -9.35 14.59
C LYS A 59 3.29 -8.57 15.90
N VAL A 60 2.43 -7.55 15.98
CA VAL A 60 2.18 -6.75 17.18
C VAL A 60 1.52 -7.60 18.25
N ASN A 61 0.57 -8.49 17.92
CA ASN A 61 0.00 -9.42 18.89
C ASN A 61 1.02 -10.44 19.43
N SER A 62 2.12 -10.69 18.72
CA SER A 62 3.23 -11.51 19.23
C SER A 62 4.21 -10.73 20.11
N ILE A 63 4.19 -9.39 20.04
CA ILE A 63 5.07 -8.50 20.81
C ILE A 63 4.34 -7.89 22.01
N LEU A 64 3.02 -7.68 21.90
CA LEU A 64 2.17 -7.30 23.01
C LEU A 64 1.85 -8.58 23.80
N PRO A 65 2.39 -8.76 25.02
CA PRO A 65 1.94 -9.84 25.89
C PRO A 65 0.43 -9.66 26.07
N LYS A 66 -0.36 -10.68 25.71
CA LYS A 66 -1.80 -10.73 25.98
C LYS A 66 -1.99 -10.38 27.45
N ARG A 67 -2.32 -9.13 27.76
CA ARG A 67 -2.69 -8.72 29.11
C ARG A 67 -4.08 -9.31 29.33
N LYS A 68 -4.06 -10.53 29.87
CA LYS A 68 -5.20 -11.29 30.39
C LYS A 68 -5.93 -10.35 31.34
N ARG A 69 -6.94 -9.63 30.84
CA ARG A 69 -7.86 -8.88 31.68
C ARG A 69 -8.85 -9.93 32.18
N LYS A 70 -8.77 -10.13 33.49
CA LYS A 70 -9.54 -11.06 34.31
C LYS A 70 -11.03 -10.93 34.04
#